data_AF-U5N101-F1
#
_entry.id   AF-U5N101-F1
#
_cell.length_a   1.000
_cell.length_b   1.000
_cell.length_c   1.000
_cell.angle_alpha   90.00
_cell.angle_beta   90.00
_cell.angle_gamma   90.00
#
_symmetry.space_group_name_H-M   'P 1'
#
loop_
_entity.id
_entity.type
_entity.pdbx_description
1 polymer ?
#
loop_
_entity_poly.entity_id
_entity_poly.type
_entity_poly.pdbx_seq_one_letter_code
_entity_poly.pdbx_strand_id
1 'polypeptide(L)'
;MLYAFADKFLDEKDLEKVKEEISMTKLGEMLVQDGIEKGKIEGKEEQAIETAKIAIKEGMSDELIAKLTGLTEFQVNIIRKSITN
;
A
#
# COMPACT_ATOMS: atom_id res chain seq x y z
N MET A 1 -4.51 -9.46 -23.72
CA MET A 1 -4.62 -9.05 -25.14
C MET A 1 -5.80 -8.11 -25.38
N LEU A 2 -7.06 -8.45 -25.05
CA LEU A 2 -8.23 -7.59 -25.29
C LEU A 2 -8.14 -6.17 -24.68
N TYR A 3 -7.68 -6.03 -23.43
CA TYR A 3 -7.53 -4.70 -22.79
C TYR A 3 -6.50 -3.80 -23.48
N ALA A 4 -5.41 -4.37 -24.01
CA ALA A 4 -4.40 -3.62 -24.75
C ALA A 4 -4.89 -3.15 -26.13
N PHE A 5 -5.89 -3.81 -26.69
CA PHE A 5 -6.61 -3.33 -27.88
C PHE A 5 -7.65 -2.28 -27.49
N ALA A 6 -8.36 -2.44 -26.36
CA ALA A 6 -9.27 -1.43 -25.84
C ALA A 6 -8.56 -0.08 -25.63
N ASP A 7 -7.42 -0.08 -24.95
CA ASP A 7 -6.62 1.13 -24.65
C ASP A 7 -6.08 1.84 -25.91
N LYS A 8 -5.82 1.09 -27.00
CA LYS A 8 -5.29 1.65 -28.26
C LYS A 8 -6.36 2.06 -29.28
N PHE A 9 -7.58 1.55 -29.16
CA PHE A 9 -8.60 1.65 -30.21
C PHE A 9 -9.98 2.13 -29.73
N LEU A 10 -10.20 2.29 -28.42
CA LEU A 10 -11.45 2.81 -27.87
C LEU A 10 -11.26 4.23 -27.33
N ASP A 11 -12.26 5.08 -27.56
CA ASP A 11 -12.34 6.39 -26.94
C ASP A 11 -12.65 6.26 -25.44
N GLU A 12 -12.34 7.31 -24.66
CA GLU A 12 -12.47 7.33 -23.19
C GLU A 12 -13.85 6.85 -22.69
N LYS A 13 -14.92 7.21 -23.41
CA LYS A 13 -16.30 6.79 -23.10
C LYS A 13 -16.54 5.30 -23.26
N ASP A 14 -15.87 4.65 -24.21
CA ASP A 14 -16.03 3.22 -24.45
C ASP A 14 -15.15 2.41 -23.50
N LEU A 15 -13.99 2.95 -23.10
CA LEU A 15 -13.20 2.40 -21.99
C LEU A 15 -13.96 2.43 -20.66
N GLU A 16 -14.70 3.52 -20.40
CA GLU A 16 -15.51 3.64 -19.19
C GLU A 16 -16.62 2.58 -19.14
N LYS A 17 -17.32 2.34 -20.25
CA LYS A 17 -18.30 1.24 -20.35
C LYS A 17 -17.67 -0.13 -20.12
N VAL A 18 -16.52 -0.42 -20.74
CA VAL A 18 -15.81 -1.70 -20.54
C VAL A 18 -15.40 -1.85 -19.07
N LYS A 19 -14.95 -0.78 -18.43
CA LYS A 19 -14.63 -0.79 -17.00
C LYS A 19 -15.87 -1.06 -16.14
N GLU A 20 -17.01 -0.45 -16.44
CA GLU A 20 -18.27 -0.69 -15.74
C GLU A 20 -18.73 -2.15 -15.89
N GLU A 21 -18.71 -2.69 -17.12
CA GLU A 21 -19.06 -4.08 -17.40
C GLU A 21 -18.14 -5.05 -16.64
N ILE A 22 -16.82 -4.81 -16.66
CA ILE A 22 -15.86 -5.63 -15.91
C ILE A 22 -16.11 -5.51 -14.42
N SER A 23 -16.38 -4.31 -13.90
CA SER A 23 -16.59 -4.06 -12.47
C SER A 23 -17.80 -4.80 -11.91
N MET A 24 -18.83 -5.04 -12.74
CA MET A 24 -20.00 -5.84 -12.36
C MET A 24 -19.76 -7.36 -12.42
N THR A 25 -18.64 -7.80 -12.98
CA THR A 25 -18.33 -9.24 -13.06
C THR A 25 -17.67 -9.73 -11.77
N LYS A 26 -17.70 -11.05 -11.57
CA LYS A 26 -17.00 -11.66 -10.43
C LYS A 26 -15.50 -11.37 -10.43
N LEU A 27 -14.89 -11.27 -11.61
CA LEU A 27 -13.47 -10.90 -11.74
C LEU A 27 -13.24 -9.43 -11.34
N GLY A 28 -14.15 -8.52 -11.69
CA GLY A 28 -14.08 -7.12 -11.26
C GLY A 28 -14.16 -6.99 -9.73
N GLU A 29 -15.10 -7.70 -9.10
CA GLU A 29 -15.19 -7.76 -7.63
C GLU A 29 -13.89 -8.27 -6.99
N MET A 30 -13.31 -9.34 -7.53
CA MET A 30 -12.05 -9.91 -7.03
C MET A 30 -10.90 -8.91 -7.17
N LEU A 31 -10.76 -8.23 -8.30
CA LEU A 31 -9.72 -7.21 -8.51
C LEU A 31 -9.84 -6.05 -7.52
N VAL A 32 -11.08 -5.60 -7.24
CA VAL A 32 -11.31 -4.55 -6.24
C VAL A 32 -10.94 -5.03 -4.84
N GLN A 33 -11.31 -6.27 -4.48
CA GLN A 33 -10.98 -6.86 -3.19
C GLN A 33 -9.47 -7.01 -3.00
N ASP A 34 -8.77 -7.54 -4.00
CA ASP A 34 -7.31 -7.67 -4.02
C ASP A 34 -6.65 -6.29 -3.85
N GLY A 35 -7.16 -5.27 -4.54
CA GLY A 35 -6.69 -3.89 -4.42
C GLY A 35 -6.89 -3.32 -3.01
N ILE A 36 -8.05 -3.56 -2.40
CA ILE A 36 -8.34 -3.13 -1.02
C ILE A 36 -7.43 -3.85 -0.01
N GLU A 37 -7.22 -5.15 -0.18
CA GLU A 37 -6.35 -5.94 0.69
C GLU A 37 -4.90 -5.46 0.60
N LYS A 38 -4.40 -5.29 -0.62
CA LYS A 38 -3.06 -4.74 -0.87
C LYS A 38 -2.90 -3.35 -0.24
N GLY A 39 -3.88 -2.46 -0.46
CA GLY A 39 -3.86 -1.12 0.12
C GLY A 39 -3.88 -1.12 1.66
N LYS A 40 -4.59 -2.07 2.29
CA LYS A 40 -4.56 -2.24 3.75
C LYS A 40 -3.21 -2.71 4.26
N ILE A 41 -2.51 -3.57 3.52
CA ILE A 41 -1.17 -4.05 3.88
C ILE A 41 -0.18 -2.88 3.77
N GLU A 42 -0.13 -2.22 2.61
CA GLU A 42 0.74 -1.07 2.36
C GLU A 42 0.49 0.04 3.40
N GLY A 43 -0.77 0.37 3.68
CA GLY A 43 -1.11 1.39 4.68
C GLY A 43 -0.69 1.03 6.10
N LYS A 44 -0.74 -0.26 6.50
CA LYS A 44 -0.23 -0.70 7.81
C LYS A 44 1.29 -0.60 7.90
N GLU A 45 2.00 -0.96 6.83
CA GLU A 45 3.45 -0.85 6.78
C GLU A 45 3.91 0.61 6.84
N GLU A 46 3.28 1.50 6.05
CA GLU A 46 3.52 2.94 6.08
C GLU A 46 3.25 3.52 7.48
N GLN A 47 2.12 3.16 8.09
CA GLN A 47 1.77 3.62 9.44
C GLN A 47 2.78 3.16 10.49
N ALA A 48 3.24 1.90 10.41
CA ALA A 48 4.26 1.37 11.32
C ALA A 48 5.58 2.14 11.20
N ILE A 49 6.00 2.45 9.97
CA ILE A 49 7.22 3.23 9.70
C ILE A 49 7.08 4.66 10.22
N GLU A 50 5.98 5.36 9.92
CA GLU A 50 5.78 6.74 10.39
C GLU A 50 5.70 6.82 11.92
N THR A 51 5.01 5.86 12.55
CA THR A 51 4.95 5.77 14.02
C THR A 51 6.35 5.55 14.60
N ALA A 52 7.16 4.67 14.00
CA ALA A 52 8.55 4.45 14.41
C ALA A 52 9.39 5.73 14.27
N LYS A 53 9.26 6.47 13.17
CA LYS A 53 9.97 7.75 12.95
C LYS A 53 9.64 8.77 14.04
N ILE A 54 8.37 8.91 14.41
CA ILE A 54 7.92 9.81 15.48
C ILE A 54 8.50 9.35 16.81
N ALA A 55 8.35 8.08 17.16
CA ALA A 55 8.85 7.53 18.42
C ALA A 55 10.38 7.64 18.58
N ILE A 56 11.13 7.50 17.48
CA ILE A 56 12.59 7.74 17.44
C ILE A 56 12.92 9.19 17.79
N LYS A 57 12.18 10.16 17.23
CA LYS A 57 12.36 11.59 17.51
C LYS A 57 12.03 11.95 18.96
N GLU A 58 11.04 11.27 19.54
CA GLU A 58 10.67 11.39 20.96
C GLU A 58 11.64 10.66 21.91
N GLY A 59 12.68 10.01 21.39
CA GLY A 59 13.73 9.36 22.19
C GLY A 59 13.33 8.00 22.78
N MET A 60 12.32 7.33 22.24
CA MET A 60 11.91 6.00 22.67
C MET A 60 12.97 4.94 22.32
N SER A 61 13.01 3.85 23.10
CA SER A 61 13.92 2.73 22.88
C SER A 61 13.49 1.88 21.68
N ASP A 62 14.47 1.29 20.98
CA ASP A 62 14.20 0.47 19.78
C ASP A 62 13.33 -0.75 20.10
N GLU A 63 13.50 -1.36 21.28
CA GLU A 63 12.67 -2.48 21.77
C GLU A 63 11.18 -2.09 21.92
N LEU A 64 10.91 -0.92 22.51
CA LEU A 64 9.54 -0.44 22.70
C LEU A 64 8.89 -0.08 21.36
N ILE A 65 9.66 0.52 20.45
CA ILE A 65 9.19 0.87 19.10
C ILE A 65 8.86 -0.40 18.32
N ALA A 66 9.73 -1.41 18.35
CA ALA A 66 9.50 -2.70 17.72
C ALA A 66 8.20 -3.34 18.21
N LYS A 67 7.99 -3.35 19.54
CA LYS A 67 6.76 -3.87 20.14
C LYS A 67 5.49 -3.10 19.74
N LEU A 68 5.56 -1.77 19.66
CA LEU A 68 4.41 -0.92 19.33
C LEU A 68 4.02 -0.96 17.85
N THR A 69 5.01 -1.06 16.97
CA THR A 69 4.82 -0.96 15.52
C THR A 69 4.72 -2.33 14.84
N GLY A 70 5.12 -3.40 15.52
CA GLY A 70 5.24 -4.74 14.94
C GLY A 70 6.49 -4.90 14.06
N LEU A 71 7.36 -3.89 13.99
CA LEU A 71 8.64 -3.96 13.31
C LEU A 71 9.66 -4.75 14.13
N THR A 72 10.71 -5.24 13.46
CA THR A 72 11.89 -5.78 14.14
C THR A 72 12.81 -4.66 14.61
N GLU A 73 13.58 -4.88 15.67
CA GLU A 73 14.59 -3.91 16.13
C GLU A 73 15.60 -3.56 15.02
N PHE A 74 15.91 -4.51 14.14
CA PHE A 74 16.75 -4.26 12.97
C PHE A 74 16.13 -3.24 12.00
N GLN A 75 14.84 -3.36 11.70
CA GLN A 75 14.12 -2.38 10.88
C GLN A 75 14.07 -1.01 11.56
N VAL A 76 13.81 -0.96 12.86
CA VAL A 76 13.84 0.29 13.64
C VAL A 76 15.21 0.94 13.58
N ASN A 77 16.29 0.16 13.69
CA ASN A 77 17.66 0.67 13.59
C ASN A 77 17.98 1.27 12.21
N ILE A 78 17.52 0.62 11.13
CA ILE A 78 17.64 1.15 9.77
C ILE A 78 16.91 2.50 9.64
N ILE A 79 15.67 2.58 10.14
CA ILE A 79 14.88 3.81 10.13
C ILE A 79 15.57 4.90 10.96
N ARG A 80 16.13 4.57 12.12
CA ARG A 80 16.87 5.53 12.96
C ARG A 80 18.08 6.12 12.21
N LYS A 81 18.84 5.27 11.53
CA LYS A 81 19.99 5.70 10.71
C LYS A 81 19.58 6.57 9.53
N SER A 82 18.44 6.31 8.89
CA SER A 82 17.99 7.10 7.74
C SER A 82 17.48 8.50 8.09
N ILE A 83 17.05 8.73 9.34
CA ILE A 83 16.59 10.06 9.82
C ILE A 83 17.74 10.90 10.41
N THR A 84 18.79 10.24 10.93
CA THR A 84 19.89 10.92 11.63
C THR A 84 21.01 11.38 10.69
N ASN A 85 21.03 10.88 9.45
CA ASN A 85 21.98 11.27 8.39
C ASN A 85 21.59 12.56 7.67
#